data_AF-A0A2E9LL14-F1
#
_entry.id   AF-A0A2E9LL14-F1
#
_cell.length_a   1.000
_cell.length_b   1.000
_cell.length_c   1.000
_cell.angle_alpha   90.00
_cell.angle_beta   90.00
_cell.angle_gamma   90.00
#
_symmetry.space_group_name_H-M   'P 1'
#
loop_
_entity.id
_entity.type
_entity.pdbx_description
1 polymer ?
#
loop_
_entity_poly.entity_id
_entity_poly.type
_entity_poly.pdbx_seq_one_letter_code
_entity_poly.pdbx_strand_id
1 'polypeptide(L)'
;MSDQETSVAELKESVTAFVEARDWERYHSPKNLAMSISIEAAEIMEHFQWLTVEEAKSAMGDEKVRGEVEAEIADVFIYCLSFADVTKIDVSEAIRRKLSRNEERFPVGRVRGYTVDGGESADRPVGKSVDQDRQED
;
A
#
# COMPACT_ATOMS: atom_id res chain seq x y z
N MET A 1 -5.06 -21.09 3.26
CA MET A 1 -5.43 -20.38 4.51
C MET A 1 -6.03 -19.05 4.11
N SER A 2 -6.88 -18.45 4.95
CA SER A 2 -7.46 -17.13 4.67
C SER A 2 -6.65 -16.02 5.34
N ASP A 3 -6.93 -14.76 5.02
CA ASP A 3 -6.32 -13.59 5.67
C ASP A 3 -6.58 -13.53 7.18
N GLN A 4 -7.57 -14.27 7.69
CA GLN A 4 -7.87 -14.34 9.13
C GLN A 4 -6.87 -15.20 9.91
N GLU A 5 -6.17 -16.10 9.22
CA GLU A 5 -5.30 -17.11 9.82
C GLU A 5 -3.85 -16.94 9.39
N THR A 6 -3.61 -16.23 8.28
CA THR A 6 -2.29 -16.06 7.70
C THR A 6 -1.62 -14.82 8.28
N SER A 7 -0.48 -15.02 8.94
CA SER A 7 0.33 -13.93 9.48
C SER A 7 1.18 -13.26 8.39
N VAL A 8 1.58 -12.00 8.64
CA VAL A 8 2.54 -11.29 7.78
C VAL A 8 3.87 -12.05 7.69
N ALA A 9 4.27 -12.73 8.76
CA ALA A 9 5.49 -13.53 8.77
C ALA A 9 5.42 -14.70 7.77
N GLU A 10 4.32 -15.45 7.76
CA GLU A 10 4.10 -16.56 6.83
C GLU A 10 4.10 -16.09 5.36
N LEU A 11 3.52 -14.91 5.08
CA LEU A 11 3.58 -14.32 3.75
C LEU A 11 5.00 -13.92 3.35
N LYS A 12 5.76 -13.28 4.26
CA LYS A 12 7.17 -12.94 4.00
C LYS A 12 7.99 -14.19 3.71
N GLU A 13 7.83 -15.25 4.51
CA GLU A 13 8.53 -16.53 4.30
C GLU A 13 8.19 -17.16 2.94
N SER A 14 6.91 -17.16 2.56
CA SER A 14 6.47 -17.68 1.27
C SER A 14 7.08 -16.92 0.10
N VAL A 15 7.11 -15.59 0.17
CA VAL A 15 7.73 -14.72 -0.84
C VAL A 15 9.24 -14.93 -0.91
N THR A 16 9.92 -14.93 0.23
CA THR A 16 11.37 -15.16 0.31
C THR A 16 11.73 -16.51 -0.29
N ALA A 17 11.04 -17.59 0.08
CA ALA A 17 11.28 -18.92 -0.47
C ALA A 17 11.07 -18.97 -2.00
N PHE A 18 10.07 -18.24 -2.52
CA PHE A 18 9.82 -18.16 -3.96
C PHE A 18 10.96 -17.46 -4.72
N VAL A 19 11.48 -16.37 -4.16
CA VAL A 19 12.58 -15.56 -4.72
C VAL A 19 13.90 -16.33 -4.68
N GLU A 20 14.24 -16.91 -3.54
CA GLU A 20 15.47 -17.70 -3.33
C GLU A 20 15.51 -18.93 -4.24
N ALA A 21 14.38 -19.61 -4.43
CA ALA A 21 14.30 -20.77 -5.33
C ALA A 21 14.61 -20.45 -6.81
N ARG A 22 14.76 -19.16 -7.17
CA ARG A 22 15.06 -18.69 -8.53
C ARG A 22 16.36 -17.88 -8.61
N ASP A 23 17.12 -17.78 -7.51
CA ASP A 23 18.28 -16.90 -7.39
C ASP A 23 17.96 -15.44 -7.79
N TRP A 24 16.73 -14.98 -7.49
CA TRP A 24 16.25 -13.66 -7.88
C TRP A 24 16.63 -12.56 -6.88
N GLU A 25 17.11 -12.91 -5.69
CA GLU A 25 17.56 -11.98 -4.67
C GLU A 25 18.64 -11.01 -5.19
N ARG A 26 19.44 -11.44 -6.18
CA ARG A 26 20.44 -10.58 -6.85
C ARG A 26 19.86 -9.37 -7.57
N TYR A 27 18.57 -9.39 -7.93
CA TYR A 27 17.86 -8.30 -8.59
C TYR A 27 17.05 -7.46 -7.59
N HIS A 28 16.89 -7.93 -6.36
CA HIS A 28 16.08 -7.34 -5.29
C HIS A 28 16.85 -6.25 -4.52
N SER A 29 17.43 -5.28 -5.23
CA SER A 29 17.94 -4.08 -4.57
C SER A 29 16.78 -3.19 -4.08
N PRO A 30 16.94 -2.39 -2.99
CA PRO A 30 15.89 -1.48 -2.54
C PRO A 30 15.38 -0.54 -3.63
N LYS A 31 16.28 -0.06 -4.51
CA LYS A 31 15.91 0.77 -5.66
C LYS A 31 14.96 0.03 -6.61
N ASN A 32 15.31 -1.19 -7.00
CA ASN A 32 14.53 -1.96 -7.97
C ASN A 32 13.16 -2.32 -7.39
N LEU A 33 13.14 -2.79 -6.14
CA LEU A 33 11.89 -3.14 -5.46
C LEU A 33 10.96 -1.94 -5.29
N ALA A 34 11.49 -0.76 -4.92
CA ALA A 34 10.68 0.45 -4.86
C ALA A 34 10.07 0.84 -6.22
N MET A 35 10.81 0.61 -7.30
CA MET A 35 10.28 0.81 -8.66
C MET A 35 9.19 -0.21 -8.99
N SER A 36 9.40 -1.50 -8.70
CA SER A 36 8.40 -2.54 -8.90
C SER A 36 7.10 -2.24 -8.16
N ILE A 37 7.16 -1.84 -6.87
CA ILE A 37 5.96 -1.43 -6.11
C ILE A 37 5.19 -0.34 -6.86
N SER A 38 5.89 0.66 -7.41
CA SER A 38 5.24 1.75 -8.15
C SER A 38 4.63 1.31 -9.48
N ILE A 39 5.21 0.30 -10.13
CA ILE A 39 4.72 -0.25 -11.40
C ILE A 39 3.42 -1.02 -11.13
N GLU A 40 3.42 -1.98 -10.21
CA GLU A 40 2.22 -2.80 -9.93
C GLU A 40 1.08 -1.96 -9.35
N ALA A 41 1.40 -0.95 -8.56
CA ALA A 41 0.38 0.00 -8.08
C ALA A 41 -0.26 0.81 -9.23
N ALA A 42 0.50 1.06 -10.31
CA ALA A 42 -0.03 1.69 -11.51
C ALA A 42 -0.90 0.71 -12.32
N GLU A 43 -0.59 -0.59 -12.34
CA GLU A 43 -1.41 -1.60 -13.02
C GLU A 43 -2.83 -1.67 -12.42
N ILE A 44 -2.97 -1.56 -11.09
CA ILE A 44 -4.29 -1.38 -10.44
C ILE A 44 -5.03 -0.18 -11.04
N MET A 45 -4.36 0.96 -11.19
CA MET A 45 -4.95 2.19 -11.71
C MET A 45 -5.42 2.04 -13.17
N GLU A 46 -4.75 1.24 -13.99
CA GLU A 46 -5.07 1.06 -15.41
C GLU A 46 -6.50 0.55 -15.63
N HIS A 47 -7.03 -0.27 -14.71
CA HIS A 47 -8.40 -0.79 -14.75
C HIS A 47 -9.46 0.30 -14.55
N PHE A 48 -9.09 1.44 -13.96
CA PHE A 48 -10.04 2.51 -13.61
C PHE A 48 -9.79 3.82 -14.39
N GLN A 49 -8.65 3.97 -15.07
CA GLN A 49 -8.17 5.26 -15.59
C GLN A 49 -9.13 5.97 -16.56
N TRP A 50 -9.96 5.23 -17.31
CA TRP A 50 -10.89 5.78 -18.29
C TRP A 50 -12.35 5.79 -17.81
N LEU A 51 -12.59 5.32 -16.58
CA LEU A 51 -13.93 5.23 -16.02
C LEU A 51 -14.33 6.54 -15.35
N THR A 52 -15.61 6.88 -15.45
CA THR A 52 -16.22 7.85 -14.54
C THR A 52 -16.27 7.27 -13.12
N VAL A 53 -16.44 8.16 -12.13
CA VAL A 53 -16.56 7.75 -10.71
C VAL A 53 -17.70 6.74 -10.49
N GLU A 54 -18.84 6.91 -11.18
CA GLU A 54 -19.96 5.99 -11.04
C GLU A 54 -19.68 4.62 -11.69
N GLU A 55 -19.03 4.59 -12.85
CA GLU A 55 -18.61 3.34 -13.50
C GLU A 55 -17.60 2.59 -12.64
N ALA A 56 -16.59 3.29 -12.11
CA ALA A 56 -15.54 2.70 -11.25
C ALA A 56 -16.11 2.00 -10.00
N LYS A 57 -17.18 2.55 -9.39
CA LYS A 57 -17.86 1.91 -8.25
C LYS A 57 -18.45 0.54 -8.61
N SER A 58 -18.85 0.35 -9.86
CA SER A 58 -19.44 -0.89 -10.36
C SER A 58 -18.46 -1.82 -11.07
N ALA A 59 -17.26 -1.35 -11.41
CA ALA A 59 -16.27 -2.07 -12.23
C ALA A 59 -15.87 -3.43 -11.63
N MET A 60 -15.74 -3.52 -10.30
CA MET A 60 -15.43 -4.76 -9.59
C MET A 60 -16.57 -5.80 -9.61
N GLY A 61 -17.72 -5.48 -10.21
CA GLY A 61 -18.79 -6.44 -10.50
C GLY A 61 -18.51 -7.32 -11.72
N ASP A 62 -17.60 -6.89 -12.60
CA ASP A 62 -17.07 -7.73 -13.67
C ASP A 62 -16.00 -8.68 -13.10
N GLU A 63 -16.21 -9.99 -13.25
CA GLU A 63 -15.32 -11.01 -12.71
C GLU A 63 -13.92 -10.96 -13.32
N LYS A 64 -13.80 -10.56 -14.59
CA LYS A 64 -12.50 -10.41 -15.25
C LYS A 64 -11.72 -9.26 -14.62
N VAL A 65 -12.35 -8.09 -14.49
CA VAL A 65 -11.72 -6.90 -13.87
C VAL A 65 -11.34 -7.21 -12.43
N ARG A 66 -12.22 -7.89 -11.68
CA ARG A 66 -11.95 -8.30 -10.30
C ARG A 66 -10.71 -9.20 -10.20
N GLY A 67 -10.60 -10.21 -11.06
CA GLY A 67 -9.47 -11.14 -11.05
C GLY A 67 -8.15 -10.47 -11.43
N GLU A 68 -8.16 -9.55 -12.40
CA GLU A 68 -6.97 -8.77 -12.77
C GLU A 68 -6.54 -7.85 -11.61
N VAL A 69 -7.46 -7.07 -11.04
CA VAL A 69 -7.16 -6.20 -9.88
C VAL A 69 -6.69 -7.00 -8.65
N GLU A 70 -7.22 -8.21 -8.43
CA GLU A 70 -6.76 -9.10 -7.36
C GLU A 70 -5.29 -9.50 -7.55
N ALA A 71 -4.89 -9.84 -8.78
CA ALA A 71 -3.51 -10.15 -9.11
C ALA A 71 -2.59 -8.95 -8.84
N GLU A 72 -2.97 -7.75 -9.29
CA GLU A 72 -2.14 -6.55 -9.10
C GLU A 72 -2.01 -6.14 -7.63
N ILE A 73 -3.07 -6.32 -6.82
CA ILE A 73 -2.97 -6.14 -5.38
C ILE A 73 -1.96 -7.13 -4.79
N ALA A 74 -2.02 -8.40 -5.18
CA ALA A 74 -1.08 -9.41 -4.70
C ALA A 74 0.36 -9.03 -5.06
N ASP A 75 0.62 -8.58 -6.28
CA ASP A 75 1.95 -8.19 -6.74
C ASP A 75 2.49 -6.97 -5.99
N VAL A 76 1.67 -5.94 -5.74
CA VAL A 76 2.04 -4.81 -4.86
C VAL A 76 2.49 -5.31 -3.48
N PHE A 77 1.73 -6.21 -2.86
CA PHE A 77 2.07 -6.75 -1.54
C PHE A 77 3.33 -7.61 -1.59
N ILE A 78 3.51 -8.47 -2.59
CA ILE A 78 4.71 -9.30 -2.77
C ILE A 78 5.97 -8.42 -2.82
N TYR A 79 5.95 -7.33 -3.59
CA TYR A 79 7.10 -6.43 -3.65
C TYR A 79 7.29 -5.61 -2.38
N CYS A 80 6.21 -5.21 -1.69
CA CYS A 80 6.31 -4.56 -0.39
C CYS A 80 6.96 -5.47 0.67
N LEU A 81 6.58 -6.75 0.71
CA LEU A 81 7.14 -7.74 1.61
C LEU A 81 8.60 -8.04 1.28
N SER A 82 8.94 -8.18 0.00
CA SER A 82 10.32 -8.31 -0.49
C SER A 82 11.17 -7.10 -0.09
N PHE A 83 10.65 -5.88 -0.27
CA PHE A 83 11.32 -4.65 0.11
C PHE A 83 11.57 -4.61 1.62
N ALA A 84 10.56 -4.95 2.41
CA ALA A 84 10.69 -4.99 3.86
C ALA A 84 11.71 -6.03 4.32
N ASP A 85 11.81 -7.19 3.66
CA ASP A 85 12.81 -8.20 3.99
C ASP A 85 14.24 -7.74 3.68
N VAL A 86 14.48 -7.17 2.50
CA VAL A 86 15.79 -6.66 2.09
C VAL A 86 16.23 -5.48 2.98
N THR A 87 15.30 -4.63 3.39
CA THR A 87 15.57 -3.45 4.24
C THR A 87 15.44 -3.70 5.74
N LYS A 88 15.09 -4.93 6.15
CA LYS A 88 14.89 -5.33 7.56
C LYS A 88 13.82 -4.50 8.28
N ILE A 89 12.78 -4.11 7.57
CA ILE A 89 11.60 -3.45 8.13
C ILE A 89 10.63 -4.52 8.67
N ASP A 90 10.22 -4.35 9.93
CA ASP A 90 9.04 -5.01 10.48
C ASP A 90 7.79 -4.25 10.02
N VAL A 91 7.08 -4.82 9.04
CA VAL A 91 5.89 -4.22 8.45
C VAL A 91 4.76 -4.08 9.49
N SER A 92 4.61 -5.07 10.37
CA SER A 92 3.54 -5.07 11.37
C SER A 92 3.75 -3.94 12.38
N GLU A 93 4.98 -3.78 12.87
CA GLU A 93 5.32 -2.68 13.77
C GLU A 93 5.24 -1.32 13.07
N ALA A 94 5.76 -1.21 11.84
CA ALA A 94 5.71 0.03 11.06
C ALA A 94 4.27 0.53 10.87
N ILE A 95 3.35 -0.38 10.52
CA ILE A 95 1.92 -0.06 10.39
C ILE A 95 1.34 0.41 11.72
N ARG A 96 1.58 -0.31 12.83
CA ARG A 96 1.06 0.06 14.16
C ARG A 96 1.54 1.44 14.59
N ARG A 97 2.85 1.74 14.43
CA ARG A 97 3.39 3.07 14.73
C ARG A 97 2.75 4.15 13.85
N LYS A 98 2.56 3.87 12.55
CA LYS A 98 1.95 4.84 11.63
C LYS A 98 0.49 5.10 11.99
N LEU A 99 -0.28 4.07 12.34
CA LEU A 99 -1.68 4.20 12.77
C LEU A 99 -1.79 5.02 14.06
N SER A 100 -0.96 4.74 15.08
CA SER A 100 -0.91 5.53 16.32
C SER A 100 -0.65 7.01 16.05
N ARG A 101 0.32 7.33 15.19
CA ARG A 101 0.59 8.72 14.76
C ARG A 101 -0.59 9.34 14.00
N ASN A 102 -1.28 8.55 13.19
CA ASN A 102 -2.44 9.04 12.44
C ASN A 102 -3.65 9.32 13.35
N GLU A 103 -3.86 8.52 14.40
CA GLU A 103 -4.92 8.76 15.40
C GLU A 103 -4.71 10.08 16.16
N GLU A 104 -3.46 10.40 16.52
CA GLU A 104 -3.10 11.69 17.12
C GLU A 104 -3.34 12.86 16.15
N ARG A 105 -2.99 12.66 14.87
CA ARG A 105 -3.15 13.68 13.82
C ARG A 105 -4.60 13.90 13.42
N PHE A 106 -5.45 12.87 13.46
CA PHE A 106 -6.83 12.88 13.00
C PHE A 106 -7.80 12.29 14.05
N PRO A 107 -8.00 12.97 15.19
CA PRO A 107 -8.83 12.43 16.26
C PRO A 107 -10.32 12.37 15.85
N VAL A 108 -11.00 11.29 16.22
CA VAL A 108 -12.41 10.95 15.86
C VAL A 108 -13.42 12.07 16.15
N GLY A 109 -13.14 12.93 17.15
CA GLY A 109 -13.99 14.07 17.51
C GLY A 109 -13.72 15.37 16.75
N ARG A 110 -12.67 15.43 15.91
CA ARG A 110 -12.34 16.61 15.08
C ARG A 110 -12.41 16.32 13.60
N VAL A 111 -12.36 15.06 13.20
CA VAL A 111 -12.37 14.64 11.81
C VAL A 111 -13.49 13.64 11.61
N ARG A 112 -14.56 14.06 10.92
CA ARG A 112 -15.64 13.18 10.47
C ARG A 112 -15.85 13.44 8.98
N GLY A 113 -15.33 12.54 8.14
CA GLY A 113 -15.20 12.79 6.69
C GLY A 113 -14.09 13.81 6.38
N TYR A 114 -14.12 14.41 5.18
CA TYR A 114 -13.14 15.42 4.72
C TYR A 114 -13.30 16.81 5.35
N THR A 115 -14.04 16.93 6.45
CA THR A 115 -14.32 18.21 7.11
C THR A 115 -13.91 18.16 8.58
N VAL A 116 -13.10 19.15 8.98
CA VAL A 116 -12.82 19.46 10.37
C VAL A 116 -13.91 20.40 10.86
N ASP A 117 -14.55 20.08 11.98
CA ASP A 117 -15.61 20.93 12.54
C ASP A 117 -15.03 22.29 12.99
N GLY A 118 -15.47 23.36 12.34
CA GLY A 118 -15.23 24.75 12.75
C GLY A 118 -14.21 25.52 11.91
N GLY A 119 -14.66 26.08 10.78
CA GLY A 119 -14.06 27.26 10.13
C GLY A 119 -12.89 26.97 9.18
N GLU A 120 -13.11 27.34 7.91
CA GLU A 120 -12.23 27.20 6.75
C GLU A 120 -11.90 25.76 6.35
N SER A 121 -12.22 25.47 5.08
CA SER A 121 -11.72 24.32 4.33
C SER A 121 -10.21 24.24 4.56
N ALA A 122 -9.78 23.40 5.50
CA ALA A 122 -8.38 23.09 5.67
C ALA A 122 -7.89 22.60 4.32
N ASP A 123 -6.94 23.36 3.79
CA ASP A 123 -6.21 23.07 2.58
C ASP A 123 -5.93 21.56 2.50
N ARG A 124 -6.25 20.98 1.34
CA ARG A 124 -6.27 19.52 1.14
C ARG A 124 -4.95 18.92 1.63
N PRO A 125 -4.90 17.70 2.17
CA PRO A 125 -3.71 16.88 1.98
C PRO A 125 -3.79 16.26 0.58
N VAL A 126 -3.86 17.09 -0.47
CA VAL A 126 -3.27 16.73 -1.77
C VAL A 126 -1.82 17.16 -1.63
N GLY A 127 -0.97 16.20 -1.29
CA GLY A 127 0.47 16.42 -1.18
C GLY A 127 0.87 17.50 -0.16
N LYS A 128 0.90 17.15 1.14
CA LYS A 128 2.08 17.61 1.89
C LYS A 128 3.25 16.88 1.23
N SER A 129 4.10 17.63 0.55
CA SER A 129 5.30 17.10 -0.09
C SER A 129 5.96 16.07 0.83
N VAL A 130 6.36 14.95 0.24
CA VAL A 130 7.21 13.92 0.84
C VAL A 130 8.47 14.53 1.49
N ASP A 131 8.81 15.80 1.20
CA ASP A 131 9.95 16.51 1.75
C ASP A 131 9.82 17.01 3.20
N GLN A 132 8.63 17.18 3.78
CA GLN A 132 8.52 17.72 5.16
C GLN A 132 8.70 16.67 6.27
N ASP A 133 8.63 15.37 5.94
CA ASP A 133 8.82 14.28 6.90
C ASP A 133 10.29 13.76 6.96
N ARG A 134 11.24 14.41 6.26
CA ARG A 134 12.68 14.03 6.25
C ARG A 134 13.56 14.78 7.27
N GLN A 135 13.00 15.67 8.09
CA GLN A 135 13.80 16.52 8.99
C GLN A 135 13.76 16.16 10.48
N GLU A 136 13.12 15.05 10.88
CA GLU A 136 13.07 14.65 12.30
C GLU A 136 13.42 13.17 12.57
N ASP A 137 14.25 12.56 11.72
CA ASP A 137 14.95 11.29 12.01
C ASP A 137 16.46 11.53 12.18
#